data_AF-A0A6I3FLK9-F1
#
_entry.id   AF-A0A6I3FLK9-F1
#
_cell.length_a   1.000
_cell.length_b   1.000
_cell.length_c   1.000
_cell.angle_alpha   90.00
_cell.angle_beta   90.00
_cell.angle_gamma   90.00
#
_symmetry.space_group_name_H-M   'P 1'
#
loop_
_entity.id
_entity.type
_entity.pdbx_description
1 polymer ?
#
loop_
_entity_poly.entity_id
_entity_poly.type
_entity_poly.pdbx_seq_one_letter_code
_entity_poly.pdbx_strand_id
1 'polypeptide(L)'
;MTDILNTESMSTAEIRVARAALQSQEDVISFVRRMAQGRCDLARDEQRRRVDGTPASGISVSDIANVFGQEHGGGSSRPPRETNISAEHPLFVELETLCQEISFGELRTLDDQSLENVVQQLSRFEVSQSIERKALFASIDALTTQLVKRYKDDGVNVDSLLAD
;
A
#
# COMPACT_ATOMS: atom_id res chain seq x y z
N MET A 1 -9.04 -14.56 -5.70
CA MET A 1 -9.09 -14.06 -7.10
C MET A 1 -10.52 -14.16 -7.58
N THR A 2 -11.29 -13.10 -7.40
CA THR A 2 -12.66 -13.01 -7.91
C THR A 2 -12.60 -13.06 -9.44
N ASP A 3 -13.46 -13.88 -10.02
CA ASP A 3 -13.47 -14.24 -11.42
C ASP A 3 -13.77 -13.01 -12.31
N ILE A 4 -12.72 -12.33 -12.79
CA ILE A 4 -12.82 -11.18 -13.71
C ILE A 4 -13.40 -11.62 -15.07
N LEU A 5 -13.51 -12.94 -15.30
CA LEU A 5 -13.86 -13.52 -16.60
C LEU A 5 -15.33 -13.34 -17.00
N ASN A 6 -16.24 -12.90 -16.11
CA ASN A 6 -17.65 -12.74 -16.48
C ASN A 6 -18.22 -11.33 -16.27
N THR A 7 -17.38 -10.34 -16.48
CA THR A 7 -17.73 -8.91 -16.38
C THR A 7 -18.65 -8.45 -17.53
N GLU A 8 -18.67 -9.17 -18.66
CA GLU A 8 -19.59 -8.94 -19.78
C GLU A 8 -21.07 -9.15 -19.40
N SER A 9 -21.37 -10.07 -18.45
CA SER A 9 -22.74 -10.34 -18.01
C SER A 9 -23.20 -9.48 -16.84
N MET A 10 -22.33 -8.67 -16.24
CA MET A 10 -22.67 -7.79 -15.12
C MET A 10 -23.36 -6.51 -15.61
N SER A 11 -24.36 -6.02 -14.90
CA SER A 11 -24.94 -4.68 -15.11
C SER A 11 -23.93 -3.56 -14.79
N THR A 12 -24.22 -2.34 -15.26
CA THR A 12 -23.38 -1.16 -14.95
C THR A 12 -23.31 -0.87 -13.45
N ALA A 13 -24.42 -1.05 -12.73
CA ALA A 13 -24.46 -0.89 -11.27
C ALA A 13 -23.56 -1.92 -10.57
N GLU A 14 -23.61 -3.19 -10.98
CA GLU A 14 -22.75 -4.25 -10.42
C GLU A 14 -21.27 -3.99 -10.68
N ILE A 15 -20.90 -3.48 -11.87
CA ILE A 15 -19.51 -3.09 -12.14
C ILE A 15 -19.06 -1.93 -11.24
N ARG A 16 -19.92 -0.92 -11.00
CA ARG A 16 -19.61 0.18 -10.08
C ARG A 16 -19.34 -0.33 -8.67
N VAL A 17 -20.22 -1.19 -8.16
CA VAL A 17 -20.08 -1.80 -6.81
C VAL A 17 -18.80 -2.62 -6.72
N ALA A 18 -18.53 -3.50 -7.71
CA ALA A 18 -17.32 -4.31 -7.73
C ALA A 18 -16.04 -3.45 -7.79
N ARG A 19 -16.04 -2.40 -8.62
CA ARG A 19 -14.92 -1.46 -8.72
C ARG A 19 -14.68 -0.73 -7.40
N ALA A 20 -15.73 -0.23 -6.75
CA ALA A 20 -15.61 0.44 -5.46
C ALA A 20 -15.06 -0.49 -4.37
N ALA A 21 -15.51 -1.75 -4.34
CA ALA A 21 -15.00 -2.75 -3.41
C ALA A 21 -13.50 -3.03 -3.61
N LEU A 22 -13.05 -3.22 -4.86
CA LEU A 22 -11.63 -3.41 -5.17
C LEU A 22 -10.79 -2.17 -4.88
N GLN A 23 -11.33 -0.97 -5.10
CA GLN A 23 -10.67 0.28 -4.76
C GLN A 23 -10.45 0.42 -3.25
N SER A 24 -11.45 0.06 -2.44
CA SER A 24 -11.33 0.04 -0.97
C SER A 24 -10.26 -0.95 -0.49
N GLN A 25 -10.23 -2.16 -1.08
CA GLN A 25 -9.16 -3.13 -0.80
C GLN A 25 -7.77 -2.60 -1.20
N GLU A 26 -7.67 -1.95 -2.36
CA GLU A 26 -6.41 -1.37 -2.82
C GLU A 26 -5.93 -0.25 -1.91
N ASP A 27 -6.83 0.57 -1.38
CA ASP A 27 -6.49 1.67 -0.47
C ASP A 27 -5.87 1.13 0.82
N VAL A 28 -6.43 0.04 1.38
CA VAL A 28 -5.83 -0.66 2.54
C VAL A 28 -4.42 -1.16 2.20
N ILE A 29 -4.26 -1.90 1.09
CA ILE A 29 -2.96 -2.46 0.72
C ILE A 29 -1.95 -1.34 0.47
N SER A 30 -2.35 -0.28 -0.21
CA SER A 30 -1.48 0.86 -0.49
C SER A 30 -1.00 1.55 0.79
N PHE A 31 -1.89 1.69 1.77
CA PHE A 31 -1.56 2.23 3.09
C PHE A 31 -0.57 1.33 3.82
N VAL A 32 -0.89 0.05 4.01
CA VAL A 32 -0.04 -0.87 4.77
C VAL A 32 1.32 -1.08 4.11
N ARG A 33 1.36 -1.18 2.78
CA ARG A 33 2.61 -1.26 2.01
C ARG A 33 3.53 -0.07 2.29
N ARG A 34 2.98 1.15 2.29
CA ARG A 34 3.76 2.37 2.54
C ARG A 34 4.29 2.43 3.97
N MET A 35 3.55 1.91 4.94
CA MET A 35 4.06 1.77 6.32
C MET A 35 5.22 0.76 6.37
N ALA A 36 5.09 -0.40 5.74
CA ALA A 36 6.15 -1.41 5.68
C ALA A 36 7.41 -0.86 5.01
N GLN A 37 7.26 -0.15 3.90
CA GLN A 37 8.35 0.56 3.21
C GLN A 37 9.07 1.53 4.16
N GLY A 38 8.32 2.43 4.82
CA GLY A 38 8.90 3.40 5.74
C GLY A 38 9.63 2.80 6.92
N ARG A 39 9.12 1.69 7.46
CA ARG A 39 9.79 0.93 8.52
C ARG A 39 11.06 0.26 8.00
N CYS A 40 11.02 -0.30 6.80
CA CYS A 40 12.20 -0.88 6.16
C CYS A 40 13.29 0.18 5.95
N ASP A 41 12.92 1.39 5.54
CA ASP A 41 13.87 2.49 5.33
C ASP A 41 14.50 2.98 6.64
N LEU A 42 13.75 3.00 7.74
CA LEU A 42 14.30 3.28 9.07
C LEU A 42 15.31 2.21 9.50
N ALA A 43 15.02 0.93 9.25
CA ALA A 43 15.94 -0.16 9.57
C ALA A 43 17.23 -0.10 8.71
N ARG A 44 17.10 0.22 7.41
CA ARG A 44 18.25 0.46 6.52
C ARG A 44 19.06 1.68 6.94
N ASP A 45 18.41 2.72 7.43
CA ASP A 45 19.10 3.90 7.94
C ASP A 45 19.98 3.56 9.14
N GLU A 46 19.47 2.76 10.08
CA GLU A 46 20.25 2.26 11.21
C GLU A 46 21.45 1.43 10.73
N GLN A 47 21.30 0.57 9.71
CA GLN A 47 22.45 -0.15 9.12
C GLN A 47 23.52 0.81 8.58
N ARG A 48 23.12 1.85 7.85
CA ARG A 48 24.05 2.87 7.32
C ARG A 48 24.78 3.60 8.44
N ARG A 49 24.07 4.01 9.50
CA ARG A 49 24.67 4.68 10.66
C ARG A 49 25.76 3.84 11.33
N ARG A 50 25.55 2.54 11.45
CA ARG A 50 26.55 1.62 12.03
C ARG A 50 27.81 1.54 11.17
N VAL A 51 27.65 1.45 9.84
CA VAL A 51 28.78 1.44 8.89
C VAL A 51 29.56 2.76 8.94
N ASP A 52 28.85 3.89 9.02
CA ASP A 52 29.45 5.23 9.04
C ASP A 52 30.00 5.64 10.43
N GLY A 53 29.83 4.78 11.45
CA GLY A 53 30.24 5.08 12.84
C GLY A 53 29.47 6.24 13.49
N THR A 54 28.28 6.56 12.98
CA THR A 54 27.46 7.65 13.50
C THR A 54 26.83 7.22 14.83
N PRO A 55 27.08 7.91 15.96
CA PRO A 55 26.59 7.50 17.28
C PRO A 55 25.08 7.32 17.30
N ALA A 56 24.58 6.27 17.96
CA ALA A 56 23.15 6.10 18.19
C ALA A 56 22.63 7.25 19.07
N SER A 57 22.00 8.24 18.45
CA SER A 57 21.13 9.21 19.15
C SER A 57 19.70 8.68 19.05
N GLY A 58 18.78 9.08 19.93
CA GLY A 58 17.36 8.71 19.77
C GLY A 58 16.86 9.02 18.35
N ILE A 59 15.84 8.30 17.86
CA ILE A 59 15.22 8.65 16.57
C ILE A 59 14.63 10.06 16.70
N SER A 60 15.33 11.06 16.16
CA SER A 60 14.84 12.44 16.16
C SER A 60 13.84 12.64 15.03
N VAL A 61 12.96 13.63 15.17
CA VAL A 61 12.03 14.04 14.10
C VAL A 61 12.81 14.41 12.83
N SER A 62 14.01 14.98 12.99
CA SER A 62 14.95 15.27 11.91
C SER A 62 15.49 14.02 11.22
N ASP A 63 15.79 12.93 11.95
CA ASP A 63 16.20 11.65 11.36
C ASP A 63 15.06 11.06 10.53
N ILE A 64 13.84 11.07 11.06
CA ILE A 64 12.63 10.64 10.35
C ILE A 64 12.45 11.46 9.07
N ALA A 65 12.49 12.80 9.17
CA ALA A 65 12.36 13.68 8.01
C ALA A 65 13.44 13.43 6.95
N ASN A 66 14.67 13.12 7.36
CA ASN A 66 15.74 12.78 6.44
C ASN A 66 15.49 11.45 5.73
N VAL A 67 15.08 10.40 6.45
CA VAL A 67 14.77 9.08 5.87
C VAL A 67 13.64 9.20 4.84
N PHE A 68 12.54 9.86 5.20
CA PHE A 68 11.37 9.99 4.34
C PHE A 68 11.51 11.07 3.26
N GLY A 69 12.38 12.07 3.46
CA GLY A 69 12.61 13.16 2.53
C GLY A 69 13.41 12.77 1.28
N GLN A 70 14.10 11.63 1.30
CA GLN A 70 14.80 11.10 0.11
C GLN A 70 13.85 10.37 -0.86
N GLU A 71 12.67 9.95 -0.39
CA GLU A 71 11.69 9.24 -1.20
C GLU A 71 10.96 10.22 -2.14
N HIS A 72 11.46 10.37 -3.36
CA HIS A 72 10.69 10.93 -4.46
C HIS A 72 9.67 9.88 -4.90
N GLY A 73 8.57 9.80 -4.16
CA GLY A 73 7.51 8.84 -4.45
C GLY A 73 7.09 8.94 -5.91
N GLY A 74 7.23 7.83 -6.64
CA GLY A 74 6.55 7.60 -7.91
C GLY A 74 5.06 7.58 -7.64
N GLY A 75 4.50 8.78 -7.45
CA GLY A 75 3.10 8.99 -7.11
C GLY A 75 2.24 8.37 -8.18
N SER A 76 1.27 7.56 -7.76
CA SER A 76 0.18 7.17 -8.64
C SER A 76 -0.41 8.46 -9.22
N SER A 77 -0.55 8.57 -10.55
CA SER A 77 -1.22 9.72 -11.19
C SER A 77 -2.72 9.81 -10.86
N ARG A 78 -3.20 8.95 -9.94
CA ARG A 78 -4.59 8.88 -9.52
C ARG A 78 -4.90 9.98 -8.49
N PRO A 79 -6.11 10.56 -8.51
CA PRO A 79 -6.52 11.56 -7.55
C PRO A 79 -6.34 11.07 -6.10
N PRO A 80 -5.98 11.98 -5.16
CA PRO A 80 -6.04 11.68 -3.74
C PRO A 80 -7.44 11.18 -3.37
N ARG A 81 -7.50 10.05 -2.66
CA ARG A 81 -8.73 9.53 -2.07
C ARG A 81 -8.61 9.60 -0.56
N GLU A 82 -9.70 9.94 0.14
CA GLU A 82 -9.73 9.81 1.59
C GLU A 82 -9.62 8.33 1.94
N THR A 83 -8.55 7.98 2.63
CA THR A 83 -8.26 6.60 3.02
C THR A 83 -8.33 6.52 4.54
N ASN A 84 -9.45 6.03 5.07
CA ASN A 84 -9.62 5.77 6.49
C ASN A 84 -9.51 4.27 6.73
N ILE A 85 -8.34 3.81 7.20
CA ILE A 85 -8.08 2.39 7.46
C ILE A 85 -8.26 2.13 8.95
N SER A 86 -9.11 1.15 9.27
CA SER A 86 -9.30 0.69 10.65
C SER A 86 -8.00 0.09 11.21
N ALA A 87 -7.66 0.43 12.45
CA ALA A 87 -6.57 -0.21 13.19
C ALA A 87 -6.81 -1.73 13.42
N GLU A 88 -8.06 -2.17 13.33
CA GLU A 88 -8.46 -3.59 13.45
C GLU A 88 -8.42 -4.32 12.10
N HIS A 89 -8.01 -3.66 11.01
CA HIS A 89 -7.96 -4.32 9.70
C HIS A 89 -6.94 -5.47 9.73
N PRO A 90 -7.28 -6.69 9.26
CA PRO A 90 -6.40 -7.86 9.35
C PRO A 90 -4.98 -7.63 8.81
N LEU A 91 -4.87 -6.98 7.64
CA LEU A 91 -3.57 -6.68 7.04
C LEU A 91 -2.73 -5.67 7.85
N PHE A 92 -3.39 -4.73 8.56
CA PHE A 92 -2.69 -3.81 9.47
C PHE A 92 -2.16 -4.59 10.68
N VAL A 93 -3.02 -5.40 11.30
CA VAL A 93 -2.66 -6.26 12.43
C VAL A 93 -1.51 -7.20 12.06
N GLU A 94 -1.54 -7.80 10.86
CA GLU A 94 -0.47 -8.66 10.35
C GLU A 94 0.89 -7.93 10.31
N LEU A 95 0.93 -6.70 9.78
CA LEU A 95 2.16 -5.90 9.78
C LEU A 95 2.62 -5.56 11.20
N GLU A 96 1.72 -5.18 12.10
CA GLU A 96 2.08 -4.87 13.49
C GLU A 96 2.61 -6.11 14.24
N THR A 97 1.98 -7.27 14.05
CA THR A 97 2.46 -8.55 14.58
C THR A 97 3.84 -8.88 14.05
N LEU A 98 4.07 -8.75 12.74
CA LEU A 98 5.39 -8.92 12.14
C LEU A 98 6.43 -7.99 12.78
N CYS A 99 6.08 -6.72 12.99
CA CYS A 99 6.98 -5.74 13.61
C CYS A 99 7.35 -6.12 15.06
N GLN A 100 6.42 -6.72 15.81
CA GLN A 100 6.68 -7.23 17.15
C GLN A 100 7.60 -8.46 17.12
N GLU A 101 7.33 -9.41 16.23
CA GLU A 101 8.11 -10.65 16.09
C GLU A 101 9.57 -10.40 15.71
N ILE A 102 9.83 -9.38 14.89
CA ILE A 102 11.19 -9.00 14.48
C ILE A 102 11.82 -7.93 15.39
N SER A 103 11.19 -7.58 16.52
CA SER A 103 11.68 -6.57 17.46
C SER A 103 11.96 -5.20 16.81
N PHE A 104 11.13 -4.78 15.85
CA PHE A 104 11.28 -3.50 15.15
C PHE A 104 11.29 -2.29 16.10
N GLY A 105 10.60 -2.36 17.24
CA GLY A 105 10.62 -1.28 18.24
C GLY A 105 12.01 -1.04 18.88
N GLU A 106 12.94 -1.98 18.72
CA GLU A 106 14.23 -2.00 19.41
C GLU A 106 15.43 -1.90 18.45
N LEU A 107 15.24 -1.38 17.23
CA LEU A 107 16.27 -1.33 16.16
C LEU A 107 17.69 -0.95 16.63
N ARG A 108 17.81 -0.02 17.58
CA ARG A 108 19.09 0.50 18.07
C ARG A 108 19.84 -0.44 19.01
N THR A 109 19.16 -1.40 19.62
CA THR A 109 19.74 -2.37 20.56
C THR A 109 19.96 -3.75 19.91
N LEU A 110 19.37 -3.98 18.73
CA LEU A 110 19.58 -5.20 17.95
C LEU A 110 21.05 -5.37 17.55
N ASP A 111 21.54 -6.60 17.48
CA ASP A 111 22.79 -6.89 16.81
C ASP A 111 22.64 -6.75 15.27
N ASP A 112 23.77 -6.73 14.56
CA ASP A 112 23.78 -6.51 13.10
C ASP A 112 22.99 -7.60 12.35
N GLN A 113 23.04 -8.85 12.84
CA GLN A 113 22.36 -9.97 12.22
C GLN A 113 20.83 -9.86 12.36
N SER A 114 20.36 -9.43 13.52
CA SER A 114 18.95 -9.21 13.83
C SER A 114 18.42 -7.99 13.07
N LEU A 115 19.21 -6.93 12.98
CA LEU A 115 18.89 -5.74 12.17
C LEU A 115 18.76 -6.10 10.68
N GLU A 116 19.65 -6.94 10.15
CA GLU A 116 19.52 -7.44 8.78
C GLU A 116 18.27 -8.29 8.59
N ASN A 117 17.92 -9.15 9.55
CA ASN A 117 16.65 -9.90 9.51
C ASN A 117 15.44 -8.96 9.47
N VAL A 118 15.43 -7.87 10.25
CA VAL A 118 14.35 -6.86 10.21
C VAL A 118 14.17 -6.30 8.79
N VAL A 119 15.26 -5.86 8.15
CA VAL A 119 15.22 -5.32 6.79
C VAL A 119 14.68 -6.36 5.82
N GLN A 120 15.14 -7.61 5.90
CA GLN A 120 14.69 -8.68 5.02
C GLN A 120 13.20 -9.00 5.17
N GLN A 121 12.70 -9.13 6.41
CA GLN A 121 11.29 -9.45 6.64
C GLN A 121 10.36 -8.32 6.21
N LEU A 122 10.68 -7.07 6.57
CA LEU A 122 9.89 -5.90 6.13
C LEU A 122 9.92 -5.73 4.61
N SER A 123 11.06 -5.97 3.97
CA SER A 123 11.16 -5.91 2.51
C SER A 123 10.35 -7.00 1.82
N ARG A 124 10.30 -8.22 2.39
CA ARG A 124 9.46 -9.32 1.84
C ARG A 124 7.98 -9.00 1.95
N PHE A 125 7.55 -8.48 3.10
CA PHE A 125 6.18 -8.05 3.32
C PHE A 125 5.79 -6.90 2.38
N GLU A 126 6.65 -5.89 2.21
CA GLU A 126 6.38 -4.80 1.25
C GLU A 126 6.23 -5.35 -0.17
N VAL A 127 7.11 -6.26 -0.60
CA VAL A 127 7.07 -6.87 -1.94
C VAL A 127 5.79 -7.67 -2.16
N SER A 128 5.31 -8.44 -1.17
CA SER A 128 4.04 -9.16 -1.30
C SER A 128 2.87 -8.19 -1.51
N GLN A 129 2.81 -7.12 -0.72
CA GLN A 129 1.78 -6.09 -0.87
C GLN A 129 1.89 -5.32 -2.18
N SER A 130 3.10 -5.09 -2.68
CA SER A 130 3.34 -4.51 -4.01
C SER A 130 2.78 -5.40 -5.14
N ILE A 131 2.96 -6.71 -5.06
CA ILE A 131 2.43 -7.68 -6.03
C ILE A 131 0.90 -7.70 -5.99
N GLU A 132 0.32 -7.82 -4.80
CA GLU A 132 -1.14 -7.87 -4.61
C GLU A 132 -1.82 -6.58 -5.10
N ARG A 133 -1.25 -5.42 -4.74
CA ARG A 133 -1.70 -4.11 -5.25
C ARG A 133 -1.69 -4.05 -6.78
N LYS A 134 -0.65 -4.57 -7.43
CA LYS A 134 -0.56 -4.57 -8.90
C LYS A 134 -1.68 -5.42 -9.51
N ALA A 135 -2.02 -6.56 -8.91
CA ALA A 135 -3.13 -7.40 -9.34
C ALA A 135 -4.49 -6.69 -9.16
N LEU A 136 -4.69 -6.00 -8.03
CA LEU A 136 -5.89 -5.17 -7.82
C LEU A 136 -6.00 -4.05 -8.85
N PHE A 137 -4.92 -3.37 -9.18
CA PHE A 137 -4.95 -2.35 -10.23
C PHE A 137 -5.34 -2.90 -11.58
N ALA A 138 -4.78 -4.04 -12.00
CA ALA A 138 -5.19 -4.68 -13.25
C ALA A 138 -6.70 -4.97 -13.27
N SER A 139 -7.25 -5.39 -12.14
CA SER A 139 -8.68 -5.69 -11.98
C SER A 139 -9.55 -4.42 -12.01
N ILE A 140 -9.16 -3.38 -11.29
CA ILE A 140 -9.83 -2.07 -11.27
C ILE A 140 -9.80 -1.44 -12.67
N ASP A 141 -8.69 -1.54 -13.38
CA ASP A 141 -8.53 -0.95 -14.72
C ASP A 141 -9.38 -1.70 -15.75
N ALA A 142 -9.51 -3.03 -15.62
CA ALA A 142 -10.43 -3.82 -16.45
C ALA A 142 -11.89 -3.40 -16.25
N LEU A 143 -12.35 -3.27 -14.99
CA LEU A 143 -13.71 -2.80 -14.67
C LEU A 143 -13.94 -1.36 -15.15
N THR A 144 -12.95 -0.49 -14.97
CA THR A 144 -13.00 0.91 -15.43
C THR A 144 -13.14 0.98 -16.95
N THR A 145 -12.38 0.15 -17.68
CA THR A 145 -12.45 0.06 -19.15
C THR A 145 -13.85 -0.34 -19.61
N GLN A 146 -14.49 -1.29 -18.90
CA GLN A 146 -15.85 -1.71 -19.23
C GLN A 146 -16.91 -0.67 -18.93
N LEU A 147 -16.80 0.06 -17.81
CA LEU A 147 -17.68 1.20 -17.55
C LEU A 147 -17.58 2.24 -18.67
N VAL A 148 -16.36 2.59 -19.06
CA VAL A 148 -16.12 3.55 -20.16
C VAL A 148 -16.72 3.04 -21.48
N LYS A 149 -16.61 1.74 -21.78
CA LYS A 149 -17.24 1.14 -22.96
C LYS A 149 -18.77 1.28 -22.91
N ARG A 150 -19.41 0.90 -21.80
CA ARG A 150 -20.88 0.99 -21.66
C ARG A 150 -21.39 2.41 -21.74
N TYR A 151 -20.71 3.39 -21.14
CA TYR A 151 -21.14 4.79 -21.26
C TYR A 151 -21.07 5.33 -22.69
N LYS A 152 -20.15 4.81 -23.51
CA LYS A 152 -20.08 5.15 -24.94
C LYS A 152 -21.19 4.47 -25.74
N ASP A 153 -21.46 3.20 -25.44
CA ASP A 153 -22.47 2.39 -26.14
C ASP A 153 -23.91 2.83 -25.80
N ASP A 154 -24.17 3.23 -24.54
CA ASP A 154 -25.49 3.70 -24.04
C ASP A 154 -25.82 5.15 -24.43
N GLY A 155 -24.96 5.82 -25.23
CA GLY A 155 -25.23 7.15 -25.75
C GLY A 155 -25.40 8.22 -24.65
N VAL A 156 -24.42 8.34 -23.75
CA VAL A 156 -24.22 9.46 -22.80
C VAL A 156 -25.51 10.16 -22.32
N ASN A 157 -26.21 9.54 -21.37
CA ASN A 157 -27.10 10.28 -20.47
C ASN A 157 -26.33 10.64 -19.18
N VAL A 158 -25.73 11.83 -19.18
CA VAL A 158 -24.94 12.38 -18.05
C VAL A 158 -25.78 12.51 -16.78
N ASP A 159 -27.11 12.58 -16.87
CA ASP A 159 -27.98 12.71 -15.69
C ASP A 159 -27.93 11.47 -14.79
N SER A 160 -27.60 10.29 -15.33
CA SER A 160 -27.40 9.06 -14.54
C SER A 160 -26.10 9.05 -13.71
N LEU A 161 -25.15 9.95 -14.01
CA LEU A 161 -23.90 10.08 -13.28
C LEU A 161 -23.99 11.04 -12.08
N LEU A 162 -25.06 11.85 -12.01
CA LEU A 162 -25.27 12.86 -10.97
C LEU A 162 -26.36 12.46 -9.95
N ALA A 163 -27.03 11.33 -10.16
CA ALA A 163 -28.13 10.85 -9.33
C ALA A 163 -27.74 9.84 -8.24
N ASP A 164 -26.46 9.47 -8.14
CA ASP A 164 -25.89 8.53 -7.14
C ASP A 164 -24.77 9.19 -6.34
#